data_AF-A0A522W3T3-F1
#
_entry.id   AF-A0A522W3T3-F1
#
_cell.length_a   1.000
_cell.length_b   1.000
_cell.length_c   1.000
_cell.angle_alpha   90.00
_cell.angle_beta   90.00
_cell.angle_gamma   90.00
#
_symmetry.space_group_name_H-M   'P 1'
#
loop_
_entity.id
_entity.type
_entity.pdbx_description
1 polymer ?
#
loop_
_entity_poly.entity_id
_entity_poly.type
_entity_poly.pdbx_seq_one_letter_code
_entity_poly.pdbx_strand_id
1 'polypeptide(L)'
;MLMDQYPFSKKEFENLVRREAAARKVSFVRALYMVSDGLTERWRKEHREIKPICQKGCSFCCHQIATCTAIEWEEIVPFVMRQKKLFRKRLHKMRGKWLWYLERNQNRLVSDPEKLLDDWRGTPCIFLGGDGGCLIYDVRPLQCRTLDSSKACVSWHQPEVRKYHFLWEGFAYILLEEEQERLGREGEGGSLINLASRMESSQCVSRYIPGRPLP
;
A
#
# COMPACT_ATOMS: atom_id res chain seq x y z
N MET A 1 15.43 -15.22 -5.73
CA MET A 1 15.71 -16.40 -4.91
C MET A 1 16.01 -15.96 -3.48
N LEU A 2 15.00 -16.08 -2.62
CA LEU A 2 15.03 -16.24 -1.15
C LEU A 2 13.54 -16.28 -0.71
N MET A 3 12.80 -17.30 -1.18
CA MET A 3 11.39 -17.46 -0.82
C MET A 3 11.21 -18.23 0.50
N ASP A 4 12.14 -19.09 0.93
CA ASP A 4 11.76 -20.15 1.89
C ASP A 4 12.44 -20.10 3.28
N GLN A 5 12.64 -18.93 3.88
CA GLN A 5 13.40 -18.87 5.14
C GLN A 5 12.59 -18.80 6.44
N TYR A 6 11.26 -18.56 6.40
CA TYR A 6 10.45 -18.58 7.61
C TYR A 6 9.50 -19.79 7.65
N PRO A 7 9.62 -20.68 8.67
CA PRO A 7 8.91 -21.95 8.70
C PRO A 7 7.50 -21.76 9.29
N PHE A 8 6.67 -20.90 8.71
CA PHE A 8 5.28 -20.80 9.15
C PHE A 8 4.32 -20.72 7.97
N SER A 9 3.22 -21.44 8.10
CA SER A 9 2.07 -21.45 7.20
C SER A 9 1.27 -20.13 7.26
N LYS A 10 0.41 -19.89 6.26
CA LYS A 10 -0.56 -18.77 6.29
C LYS A 10 -1.35 -18.75 7.61
N LYS A 11 -1.78 -19.92 8.09
CA LYS A 11 -2.58 -20.06 9.33
C LYS A 11 -1.78 -19.66 10.57
N GLU A 12 -0.50 -20.01 10.63
CA GLU A 12 0.38 -19.58 11.72
C GLU A 12 0.64 -18.08 11.67
N PHE A 13 0.86 -17.51 10.48
CA PHE A 13 0.96 -16.06 10.30
C PHE A 13 -0.32 -15.34 10.74
N GLU A 14 -1.49 -15.85 10.34
CA GLU A 14 -2.79 -15.32 10.77
C GLU A 14 -2.95 -15.35 12.29
N ASN A 15 -2.57 -16.46 12.93
CA ASN A 15 -2.59 -16.57 14.39
C ASN A 15 -1.68 -15.54 15.06
N LEU A 16 -0.50 -15.27 14.50
CA LEU A 16 0.39 -14.21 15.00
C LEU A 16 -0.29 -12.83 14.90
N VAL A 17 -0.89 -12.50 13.75
CA VAL A 17 -1.61 -11.24 13.54
C VAL A 17 -2.76 -11.09 14.53
N ARG A 18 -3.60 -12.13 14.69
CA ARG A 18 -4.74 -12.08 15.62
C ARG A 18 -4.31 -11.97 17.08
N ARG A 19 -3.23 -12.65 17.48
CA ARG A 19 -2.65 -12.51 18.83
C ARG A 19 -2.10 -11.11 19.06
N GLU A 20 -1.37 -10.54 18.10
CA GLU A 20 -0.84 -9.17 18.23
C GLU A 20 -1.97 -8.14 18.31
N ALA A 21 -3.02 -8.29 17.50
CA ALA A 21 -4.22 -7.44 17.55
C ALA A 21 -4.87 -7.45 18.95
N ALA A 22 -5.08 -8.65 19.51
CA ALA A 22 -5.65 -8.81 20.84
C ALA A 22 -4.74 -8.26 21.95
N ALA A 23 -3.44 -8.58 21.90
CA ALA A 23 -2.48 -8.18 22.92
C ALA A 23 -2.29 -6.66 22.97
N ARG A 24 -2.23 -6.00 21.81
CA ARG A 24 -2.04 -4.55 21.70
C ARG A 24 -3.35 -3.75 21.71
N LYS A 25 -4.49 -4.43 21.61
CA LYS A 25 -5.82 -3.82 21.43
C LYS A 25 -5.86 -2.86 20.23
N VAL A 26 -5.32 -3.33 19.10
CA VAL A 26 -5.31 -2.60 17.82
C VAL A 26 -6.16 -3.34 16.79
N SER A 27 -6.50 -2.67 15.68
CA SER A 27 -7.22 -3.31 14.58
C SER A 27 -6.41 -4.44 13.95
N PHE A 28 -7.10 -5.32 13.22
CA PHE A 28 -6.46 -6.38 12.44
C PHE A 28 -5.41 -5.84 11.48
N VAL A 29 -5.73 -4.75 10.76
CA VAL A 29 -4.84 -4.13 9.79
C VAL A 29 -3.56 -3.62 10.45
N ARG A 30 -3.67 -2.93 11.60
CA ARG A 30 -2.47 -2.45 12.31
C ARG A 30 -1.62 -3.60 12.83
N ALA A 31 -2.25 -4.63 13.37
CA ALA A 31 -1.54 -5.83 13.81
C ALA A 31 -0.80 -6.50 12.64
N LEU A 32 -1.47 -6.62 11.48
CA LEU A 32 -0.88 -7.17 10.26
C LEU A 32 0.35 -6.35 9.84
N TYR A 33 0.27 -5.02 9.81
CA TYR A 33 1.41 -4.17 9.55
C TYR A 33 2.55 -4.36 10.55
N MET A 34 2.24 -4.40 11.86
CA MET A 34 3.24 -4.57 12.92
C MET A 34 3.96 -5.92 12.81
N VAL A 35 3.23 -7.00 12.54
CA VAL A 35 3.80 -8.33 12.36
C VAL A 35 4.65 -8.38 11.08
N SER A 36 4.15 -7.88 9.95
CA SER A 36 4.90 -7.82 8.69
C SER A 36 6.19 -7.01 8.82
N ASP A 37 6.11 -5.78 9.35
CA ASP A 37 7.28 -4.91 9.56
C ASP A 37 8.27 -5.57 10.53
N GLY A 38 7.79 -6.20 11.60
CA GLY A 38 8.62 -6.87 12.60
C GLY A 38 9.36 -8.09 12.06
N LEU A 39 8.72 -8.88 11.19
CA LEU A 39 9.36 -10.01 10.50
C LEU A 39 10.41 -9.53 9.51
N THR A 40 10.08 -8.52 8.71
CA THR A 40 11.04 -7.91 7.76
C THR A 40 12.25 -7.33 8.48
N GLU A 41 12.05 -6.60 9.58
CA GLU A 41 13.14 -6.04 10.38
C GLU A 41 14.01 -7.13 11.04
N ARG A 42 13.38 -8.21 11.54
CA ARG A 42 14.12 -9.34 12.10
C ARG A 42 14.97 -10.02 11.03
N TRP A 43 14.39 -10.29 9.86
CA TRP A 43 15.13 -10.88 8.75
C TRP A 43 16.31 -10.01 8.31
N ARG A 44 16.15 -8.68 8.25
CA ARG A 44 17.22 -7.72 7.95
C ARG A 44 18.37 -7.78 8.97
N LYS A 45 18.05 -7.99 10.26
CA LYS A 45 19.06 -8.17 11.31
C LYS A 45 19.81 -9.50 11.21
N GLU A 46 19.14 -10.54 10.76
CA GLU A 46 19.73 -11.87 10.52
C GLU A 46 20.64 -11.87 9.28
N HIS A 47 20.31 -11.06 8.27
CA HIS A 47 21.00 -10.98 6.97
C HIS A 47 21.71 -9.63 6.75
N ARG A 48 22.64 -9.27 7.63
CA ARG A 48 23.32 -7.95 7.63
C ARG A 48 24.15 -7.66 6.38
N GLU A 49 24.52 -8.70 5.64
CA GLU A 49 25.21 -8.60 4.36
C GLU A 49 24.32 -7.97 3.27
N ILE A 50 22.99 -8.10 3.40
CA ILE A 50 22.02 -7.43 2.55
C ILE A 50 21.81 -6.02 3.11
N LYS A 51 22.21 -5.01 2.34
CA LYS A 51 22.02 -3.60 2.69
C LYS A 51 20.74 -3.07 2.01
N PRO A 52 19.56 -3.13 2.66
CA PRO A 52 18.36 -2.55 2.08
C PRO A 52 18.51 -1.03 1.98
N ILE A 53 18.16 -0.47 0.82
CA ILE A 53 18.14 0.98 0.60
C ILE A 53 16.77 1.56 0.92
N CYS A 54 15.71 0.75 0.88
CA CYS A 54 14.37 1.19 1.23
C CYS A 54 14.21 1.40 2.74
N GLN A 55 13.99 2.67 3.08
CA GLN A 55 13.68 3.20 4.40
C GLN A 55 12.87 4.49 4.26
N LYS A 56 12.39 5.05 5.38
CA LYS A 56 11.74 6.37 5.35
C LYS A 56 12.67 7.40 4.69
N GLY A 57 12.15 8.11 3.70
CA GLY A 57 12.92 9.06 2.88
C GLY A 57 13.39 8.50 1.53
N CYS A 58 13.38 7.17 1.33
CA CYS A 58 13.45 6.60 -0.01
C CYS A 58 12.11 6.87 -0.74
N SER A 59 12.12 7.74 -1.75
CA SER A 59 10.90 8.26 -2.38
C SER A 59 10.66 7.74 -3.80
N PHE A 60 11.50 6.85 -4.33
CA PHE A 60 11.37 6.38 -5.71
C PHE A 60 9.98 5.78 -5.96
N CYS A 61 9.56 4.86 -5.09
CA CYS A 61 8.24 4.24 -5.18
C CYS A 61 7.07 5.19 -4.86
N CYS A 62 7.35 6.39 -4.33
CA CYS A 62 6.36 7.41 -4.02
C CYS A 62 6.00 8.27 -5.25
N HIS A 63 6.44 7.89 -6.45
CA HIS A 63 6.10 8.52 -7.72
C HIS A 63 5.24 7.59 -8.60
N GLN A 64 4.28 6.90 -7.99
CA GLN A 64 3.26 6.12 -8.68
C GLN A 64 1.92 6.27 -7.97
N ILE A 65 0.86 5.77 -8.60
CA ILE A 65 -0.41 5.61 -7.91
C ILE A 65 -0.38 4.37 -7.02
N ALA A 66 -0.67 4.57 -5.73
CA ALA A 66 -0.85 3.49 -4.78
C ALA A 66 -2.35 3.26 -4.55
N THR A 67 -2.72 2.00 -4.35
CA THR A 67 -4.05 1.55 -3.96
C THR A 67 -4.01 1.00 -2.55
N CYS A 68 -5.19 0.91 -1.95
CA CYS A 68 -5.39 0.20 -0.70
C CYS A 68 -6.79 -0.38 -0.66
N THR A 69 -6.98 -1.37 0.21
CA THR A 69 -8.29 -1.88 0.55
C THR A 69 -9.04 -0.84 1.40
N ALA A 70 -10.35 -1.06 1.56
CA ALA A 70 -11.19 -0.15 2.32
C ALA A 70 -10.90 -0.20 3.83
N ILE A 71 -10.50 -1.37 4.35
CA ILE A 71 -10.10 -1.54 5.75
C ILE A 71 -8.72 -0.93 6.03
N GLU A 72 -7.80 -0.90 5.05
CA GLU A 72 -6.57 -0.13 5.16
C GLU A 72 -6.82 1.37 5.17
N TRP A 73 -7.80 1.83 4.36
CA TRP A 73 -8.16 3.23 4.30
C TRP A 73 -8.66 3.76 5.64
N GLU A 74 -9.39 2.96 6.41
CA GLU A 74 -9.85 3.33 7.76
C GLU A 74 -8.69 3.65 8.72
N GLU A 75 -7.55 2.99 8.57
CA GLU A 75 -6.34 3.31 9.34
C GLU A 75 -5.66 4.61 8.87
N ILE A 76 -5.82 4.94 7.59
CA ILE A 76 -5.21 6.13 6.97
C ILE A 76 -6.02 7.39 7.27
N VAL A 77 -7.35 7.32 7.24
CA VAL A 77 -8.27 8.47 7.40
C VAL A 77 -7.94 9.34 8.61
N PRO A 78 -7.71 8.79 9.83
CA PRO A 78 -7.37 9.61 11.00
C PRO A 78 -6.12 10.48 10.78
N PHE A 79 -5.12 9.99 10.03
CA PHE A 79 -3.90 10.75 9.72
C PHE A 79 -4.18 11.88 8.74
N VAL A 80 -4.99 11.60 7.71
CA VAL A 80 -5.40 12.62 6.73
C VAL A 80 -6.21 13.71 7.41
N MET A 81 -7.13 13.32 8.29
CA MET A 81 -8.02 14.26 9.01
C MET A 81 -7.26 15.16 9.97
N ARG A 82 -6.24 14.65 10.67
CA ARG A 82 -5.36 15.49 11.53
C ARG A 82 -4.63 16.57 10.75
N GLN A 83 -4.37 16.37 9.46
CA GLN A 83 -3.67 17.32 8.60
C GLN A 83 -4.56 17.81 7.43
N LYS A 84 -5.88 17.90 7.66
CA LYS A 84 -6.87 18.16 6.61
C LYS A 84 -6.55 19.37 5.73
N LYS A 85 -6.02 20.46 6.28
CA LYS A 85 -5.66 21.68 5.51
C LYS A 85 -4.53 21.41 4.51
N LEU A 86 -3.52 20.66 4.91
CA LEU A 86 -2.41 20.26 4.05
C LEU A 86 -2.90 19.36 2.91
N PHE A 87 -3.67 18.34 3.25
CA PHE A 87 -4.15 17.37 2.27
C PHE A 87 -5.21 17.95 1.34
N ARG A 88 -6.12 18.82 1.80
CA ARG A 88 -7.12 19.49 0.96
C ARG A 88 -6.51 20.14 -0.29
N LYS A 89 -5.44 20.92 -0.12
CA LYS A 89 -4.78 21.59 -1.27
C LYS A 89 -4.17 20.57 -2.25
N ARG A 90 -3.52 19.53 -1.72
CA ARG A 90 -2.90 18.46 -2.52
C ARG A 90 -3.94 17.63 -3.26
N LEU A 91 -5.02 17.28 -2.58
CA LEU A 91 -6.15 16.54 -3.11
C LEU A 91 -6.88 17.31 -4.18
N HIS A 92 -7.19 18.59 -3.96
CA HIS A 92 -7.82 19.42 -4.97
C HIS A 92 -7.02 19.43 -6.28
N LYS A 93 -5.70 19.59 -6.20
CA LYS A 93 -4.80 19.55 -7.37
C LYS A 93 -4.82 18.19 -8.08
N MET A 94 -4.75 17.10 -7.33
CA MET A 94 -4.68 15.75 -7.91
C MET A 94 -6.03 15.19 -8.35
N ARG A 95 -7.13 15.66 -7.75
CA ARG A 95 -8.51 15.27 -8.08
C ARG A 95 -8.88 15.65 -9.51
N GLY A 96 -8.54 16.87 -9.95
CA GLY A 96 -8.79 17.29 -11.33
C GLY A 96 -8.12 16.38 -12.35
N LYS A 97 -6.82 16.09 -12.13
CA LYS A 97 -6.05 15.15 -12.97
C LYS A 97 -6.66 13.74 -12.94
N TRP A 98 -7.07 13.26 -11.76
CA TRP A 98 -7.67 11.94 -11.58
C TRP A 98 -9.01 11.79 -12.31
N LEU A 99 -9.92 12.75 -12.13
CA LEU A 99 -11.24 12.71 -12.78
C LEU A 99 -11.13 12.78 -14.30
N TRP A 100 -10.27 13.67 -14.81
CA TRP A 100 -9.98 13.76 -16.25
C TRP A 100 -9.40 12.45 -16.81
N TYR A 101 -8.52 11.79 -16.04
CA TYR A 101 -7.93 10.51 -16.43
C TYR A 101 -8.99 9.41 -16.48
N LEU A 102 -9.84 9.30 -15.44
CA LEU A 102 -10.91 8.31 -15.37
C LEU A 102 -11.90 8.46 -16.54
N GLU A 103 -12.36 9.68 -16.83
CA GLU A 103 -13.29 9.97 -17.92
C GLU A 103 -12.80 9.43 -19.27
N ARG A 104 -11.48 9.52 -19.52
CA ARG A 104 -10.86 9.09 -20.79
C ARG A 104 -10.47 7.62 -20.84
N ASN A 105 -10.27 6.99 -19.68
CA ASN A 105 -9.66 5.66 -19.60
C ASN A 105 -10.56 4.62 -18.96
N GLN A 106 -11.77 4.95 -18.49
CA GLN A 106 -12.62 4.04 -17.71
C GLN A 106 -12.80 2.66 -18.36
N ASN A 107 -13.15 2.60 -19.64
CA ASN A 107 -13.32 1.33 -20.36
C ASN A 107 -12.01 0.55 -20.48
N ARG A 108 -10.90 1.27 -20.68
CA ARG A 108 -9.57 0.67 -20.80
C ARG A 108 -9.06 0.12 -19.48
N LEU A 109 -9.36 0.77 -18.37
CA LEU A 109 -8.98 0.32 -17.02
C LEU A 109 -9.74 -0.95 -16.60
N VAL A 110 -10.94 -1.19 -17.14
CA VAL A 110 -11.66 -2.44 -16.94
C VAL A 110 -10.96 -3.59 -17.66
N SER A 111 -10.48 -3.36 -18.89
CA SER A 111 -9.77 -4.38 -19.67
C SER A 111 -8.30 -4.55 -19.30
N ASP A 112 -7.66 -3.51 -18.77
CA ASP A 112 -6.23 -3.44 -18.47
C ASP A 112 -6.02 -2.58 -17.19
N PRO A 113 -6.19 -3.19 -16.01
CA PRO A 113 -5.94 -2.53 -14.73
C PRO A 113 -4.50 -2.04 -14.54
N GLU A 114 -3.52 -2.73 -15.12
CA GLU A 114 -2.09 -2.43 -14.95
C GLU A 114 -1.71 -1.11 -15.60
N LYS A 115 -2.38 -0.74 -16.70
CA LYS A 115 -2.23 0.57 -17.32
C LYS A 115 -2.36 1.73 -16.36
N LEU A 116 -3.21 1.61 -15.33
CA LEU A 116 -3.34 2.65 -14.33
C LEU A 116 -2.01 2.91 -13.62
N LEU A 117 -1.27 1.85 -13.28
CA LEU A 117 0.02 1.97 -12.62
C LEU A 117 1.02 2.65 -13.56
N ASP A 118 1.06 2.22 -14.81
CA ASP A 118 1.98 2.76 -15.84
C ASP A 118 1.75 4.23 -16.16
N ASP A 119 0.51 4.63 -16.43
CA ASP A 119 0.17 6.01 -16.78
C ASP A 119 0.44 6.99 -15.63
N TRP A 120 0.48 6.49 -14.40
CA TRP A 120 0.74 7.28 -13.21
C TRP A 120 2.17 7.17 -12.69
N ARG A 121 3.05 6.40 -13.34
CA ARG A 121 4.50 6.42 -13.03
C ARG A 121 5.05 7.82 -13.23
N GLY A 122 5.96 8.23 -12.35
CA GLY A 122 6.49 9.59 -12.26
C GLY A 122 5.55 10.60 -11.58
N THR A 123 4.28 10.27 -11.33
CA THR A 123 3.38 11.19 -10.61
C THR A 123 3.58 11.05 -9.10
N PRO A 124 3.94 12.13 -8.37
CA PRO A 124 4.14 12.06 -6.93
C PRO A 124 2.85 11.67 -6.21
N CYS A 125 2.97 10.77 -5.24
CA CYS A 125 1.89 10.36 -4.35
C CYS A 125 1.38 11.55 -3.55
N ILE A 126 0.07 11.59 -3.26
CA ILE A 126 -0.57 12.64 -2.42
C ILE A 126 0.09 12.79 -1.05
N PHE A 127 0.69 11.71 -0.54
CA PHE A 127 1.34 11.64 0.76
C PHE A 127 2.84 11.90 0.73
N LEU A 128 3.44 12.22 -0.42
CA LEU A 128 4.87 12.53 -0.50
C LEU A 128 5.16 13.91 0.10
N GLY A 129 5.98 13.95 1.14
CA GLY A 129 6.50 15.16 1.80
C GLY A 129 7.50 15.90 0.93
N GLY A 130 7.72 17.18 1.24
CA GLY A 130 8.70 18.00 0.51
C GLY A 130 10.15 17.59 0.75
N ASP A 131 10.40 16.84 1.83
CA ASP A 131 11.67 16.24 2.21
C ASP A 131 11.90 14.84 1.59
N GLY A 132 10.98 14.37 0.75
CA GLY A 132 10.99 13.01 0.20
C GLY A 132 10.40 11.93 1.13
N GLY A 133 9.98 12.29 2.35
CA GLY A 133 9.37 11.37 3.31
C GLY A 133 7.89 11.10 3.03
N CYS A 134 7.38 9.91 3.35
CA CYS A 134 5.93 9.66 3.32
C CYS A 134 5.27 10.23 4.58
N LEU A 135 4.27 11.09 4.40
CA LEU A 135 3.51 11.73 5.50
C LEU A 135 2.62 10.76 6.28
N ILE A 136 2.35 9.57 5.72
CA ILE A 136 1.58 8.50 6.37
C ILE A 136 2.42 7.23 6.55
N TYR A 137 3.75 7.34 6.66
CA TYR A 137 4.67 6.21 6.61
C TYR A 137 4.27 5.04 7.53
N ASP A 138 3.79 5.33 8.74
CA ASP A 138 3.43 4.32 9.75
C ASP A 138 2.12 3.58 9.46
N VAL A 139 1.24 4.17 8.64
CA VAL A 139 -0.02 3.58 8.19
C VAL A 139 -0.08 3.44 6.67
N ARG A 140 1.09 3.41 6.01
CA ARG A 140 1.15 3.21 4.57
C ARG A 140 0.50 1.86 4.21
N PRO A 141 -0.23 1.77 3.08
CA PRO A 141 -0.84 0.52 2.64
C PRO A 141 0.19 -0.59 2.46
N LEU A 142 -0.29 -1.82 2.47
CA LEU A 142 0.50 -3.03 2.24
C LEU A 142 1.22 -2.96 0.89
N GLN A 143 0.61 -2.41 -0.17
CA GLN A 143 1.29 -2.17 -1.45
C GLN A 143 2.57 -1.36 -1.31
N CYS A 144 2.61 -0.40 -0.40
CA CYS A 144 3.79 0.40 -0.15
C CYS A 144 4.78 -0.28 0.80
N ARG A 145 4.36 -1.28 1.58
CA ARG A 145 5.20 -2.00 2.55
C ARG A 145 6.01 -3.10 1.91
N THR A 146 5.45 -3.76 0.91
CA THR A 146 6.07 -4.92 0.28
C THR A 146 7.06 -4.52 -0.83
N LEU A 147 7.08 -3.24 -1.21
CA LEU A 147 8.11 -2.69 -2.10
C LEU A 147 9.45 -2.54 -1.38
N ASP A 148 10.46 -3.27 -1.85
CA ASP A 148 11.80 -3.25 -1.29
C ASP A 148 12.87 -3.29 -2.40
N SER A 149 14.07 -2.79 -2.08
CA SER A 149 15.23 -2.87 -2.95
C SER A 149 16.54 -2.89 -2.16
N SER A 150 17.47 -3.72 -2.63
CA SER A 150 18.86 -3.76 -2.15
C SER A 150 19.78 -2.74 -2.85
N LYS A 151 19.25 -1.96 -3.80
CA LYS A 151 20.00 -0.93 -4.52
C LYS A 151 19.17 0.35 -4.65
N ALA A 152 19.85 1.48 -4.85
CA ALA A 152 19.17 2.74 -5.12
C ALA A 152 18.38 2.62 -6.44
N CYS A 153 17.11 3.00 -6.39
CA CYS A 153 16.24 2.89 -7.54
C CYS A 153 16.48 4.04 -8.52
N VAL A 154 16.74 3.69 -9.78
CA VAL A 154 16.91 4.63 -10.90
C VAL A 154 15.85 4.42 -11.97
N SER A 155 15.25 3.23 -12.04
CA SER A 155 14.13 2.92 -12.90
C SER A 155 13.16 1.98 -12.20
N TRP A 156 11.92 1.90 -12.71
CA TRP A 156 10.93 0.98 -12.16
C TRP A 156 11.12 -0.47 -12.63
N HIS A 157 11.82 -0.67 -13.73
CA HIS A 157 12.05 -1.99 -14.35
C HIS A 157 13.49 -2.43 -14.09
N GLN A 158 13.88 -2.44 -12.82
CA GLN A 158 15.19 -2.92 -12.38
C GLN A 158 15.02 -4.25 -11.62
N PRO A 159 15.83 -5.29 -11.90
CA PRO A 159 15.72 -6.60 -11.26
C PRO A 159 15.75 -6.60 -9.73
N GLU A 160 16.35 -5.57 -9.13
CA GLU A 160 16.52 -5.40 -7.70
C GLU A 160 15.34 -4.69 -7.01
N VAL A 161 14.37 -4.14 -7.75
CA VAL A 161 13.11 -3.66 -7.18
C VAL A 161 12.12 -4.82 -7.17
N ARG A 162 11.63 -5.17 -5.98
CA ARG A 162 10.65 -6.24 -5.82
C ARG A 162 9.45 -5.74 -5.05
N LYS A 163 8.27 -6.23 -5.45
CA LYS A 163 7.00 -6.01 -4.73
C LYS A 163 6.76 -7.03 -3.63
N TYR A 164 7.37 -8.20 -3.69
CA TYR A 164 7.36 -9.18 -2.62
C TYR A 164 8.77 -9.72 -2.47
N HIS A 165 9.35 -9.53 -1.30
CA HIS A 165 10.58 -10.18 -0.90
C HIS A 165 10.29 -11.48 -0.17
N PHE A 166 9.19 -11.56 0.59
CA PHE A 166 8.95 -12.65 1.54
C PHE A 166 7.59 -13.33 1.36
N LEU A 167 7.50 -14.62 1.73
CA LEU A 167 6.24 -15.38 1.71
C LEU A 167 5.15 -14.74 2.60
N TRP A 168 5.52 -14.21 3.77
CA TRP A 168 4.55 -13.57 4.68
C TRP A 168 3.93 -12.30 4.11
N GLU A 169 4.58 -11.64 3.15
CA GLU A 169 3.98 -10.50 2.46
C GLU A 169 2.85 -10.95 1.52
N GLY A 170 3.01 -12.12 0.88
CA GLY A 170 1.92 -12.78 0.15
C GLY A 170 0.77 -13.18 1.09
N PHE A 171 1.09 -13.77 2.25
CA PHE A 171 0.07 -14.10 3.25
C PHE A 171 -0.65 -12.85 3.77
N ALA A 172 0.07 -11.76 4.01
CA ALA A 172 -0.51 -10.49 4.45
C ALA A 172 -1.54 -9.97 3.44
N TYR A 173 -1.28 -10.07 2.14
CA TYR A 173 -2.24 -9.68 1.12
C TYR A 173 -3.49 -10.55 1.14
N ILE A 174 -3.32 -11.88 1.17
CA ILE A 174 -4.44 -12.83 1.22
C ILE A 174 -5.30 -12.57 2.46
N LEU A 175 -4.67 -12.44 3.63
CA LEU A 175 -5.39 -12.19 4.88
C LEU A 175 -6.11 -10.84 4.91
N LEU A 176 -5.55 -9.82 4.25
CA LEU A 176 -6.17 -8.52 4.16
C LEU A 176 -7.43 -8.56 3.27
N GLU A 177 -7.37 -9.28 2.15
CA GLU A 177 -8.53 -9.51 1.28
C GLU A 177 -9.60 -10.35 2.00
N GLU A 178 -9.22 -11.46 2.63
CA GLU A 178 -10.12 -12.31 3.42
C GLU A 178 -10.79 -11.54 4.58
N GLU A 179 -10.06 -10.68 5.28
CA GLU A 179 -10.63 -9.86 6.35
C GLU A 179 -11.59 -8.79 5.81
N GLN A 180 -11.29 -8.20 4.65
CA GLN A 180 -12.20 -7.26 3.99
C GLN A 180 -13.50 -7.97 3.57
N GLU A 181 -13.40 -9.16 2.99
CA GLU A 181 -14.55 -10.00 2.63
C GLU A 181 -15.37 -10.39 3.86
N ARG A 182 -14.71 -10.81 4.95
CA ARG A 182 -15.36 -11.15 6.22
C ARG A 182 -16.18 -9.99 6.80
N LEU A 183 -15.75 -8.76 6.53
CA LEU A 183 -16.46 -7.54 6.94
C LEU A 183 -17.55 -7.10 5.94
N GLY A 184 -17.78 -7.86 4.87
CA GLY A 184 -18.80 -7.59 3.86
C GLY A 184 -18.43 -6.45 2.90
N ARG A 185 -17.13 -6.17 2.74
CA ARG A 185 -16.61 -5.03 1.98
C ARG A 185 -15.82 -5.46 0.75
N GLU A 186 -16.15 -6.62 0.21
CA GLU A 186 -15.53 -7.17 -0.99
C GLU A 186 -15.60 -6.15 -2.15
N GLY A 187 -14.50 -5.97 -2.87
CA GLY A 187 -14.43 -5.01 -3.97
C GLY A 187 -14.52 -3.54 -3.54
N GLU A 188 -14.47 -3.23 -2.24
CA GLU A 188 -14.22 -1.88 -1.76
C GLU A 188 -12.72 -1.57 -1.69
N GLY A 189 -12.37 -0.30 -1.86
CA GLY A 189 -11.01 0.19 -1.93
C GLY A 189 -10.79 1.04 -3.19
N GLY A 190 -9.52 1.30 -3.50
CA GLY A 190 -9.16 2.03 -4.70
C GLY A 190 -7.84 2.76 -4.56
N SER A 191 -7.57 3.67 -5.50
CA SER A 191 -6.39 4.53 -5.40
C SER A 191 -6.49 5.47 -4.20
N LEU A 192 -5.36 5.75 -3.57
CA LEU A 192 -5.29 6.70 -2.47
C LEU A 192 -5.82 8.08 -2.86
N ILE A 193 -5.66 8.47 -4.14
CA ILE A 193 -6.20 9.72 -4.68
C ILE A 193 -7.74 9.69 -4.68
N ASN A 194 -8.34 8.59 -5.16
CA ASN A 194 -9.79 8.41 -5.17
C ASN A 194 -10.34 8.45 -3.73
N LEU A 195 -9.81 7.61 -2.85
CA LEU A 195 -10.30 7.48 -1.48
C LEU A 195 -10.17 8.79 -0.70
N ALA A 196 -9.07 9.51 -0.88
CA ALA A 196 -8.88 10.79 -0.24
C ALA A 196 -9.78 11.89 -0.84
N SER A 197 -10.13 11.83 -2.13
CA SER A 197 -11.07 12.79 -2.74
C SER A 197 -12.54 12.56 -2.35
N ARG A 198 -12.92 11.34 -1.95
CA ARG A 198 -14.23 11.04 -1.34
C ARG A 198 -14.45 11.77 -0.01
N MET A 199 -13.38 12.17 0.68
CA MET A 199 -13.50 12.97 1.90
C MET A 199 -14.03 14.39 1.66
N GLU A 200 -14.06 14.87 0.42
CA GLU A 200 -14.52 16.22 0.05
C GLU A 200 -15.90 16.25 -0.62
N SER A 201 -16.49 15.10 -0.98
CA SER A 201 -17.82 15.04 -1.62
C SER A 201 -18.48 13.68 -1.39
N SER A 202 -19.77 13.69 -1.02
CA SER A 202 -20.61 12.51 -0.76
C SER A 202 -20.86 11.58 -1.97
N GLN A 203 -20.21 11.82 -3.11
CA GLN A 203 -20.39 11.01 -4.32
C GLN A 203 -19.33 9.92 -4.40
N CYS A 204 -19.82 8.68 -4.38
CA CYS A 204 -19.05 7.46 -4.54
C CYS A 204 -18.66 7.30 -6.01
N VAL A 205 -17.37 7.37 -6.35
CA VAL A 205 -16.89 7.06 -7.70
C VAL A 205 -15.87 5.91 -7.63
N SER A 206 -16.27 4.81 -8.30
CA SER A 206 -15.57 3.57 -8.64
C SER A 206 -15.38 2.50 -7.57
N ARG A 207 -15.79 1.29 -7.96
CA ARG A 207 -15.42 0.00 -7.35
C ARG A 207 -13.89 -0.11 -7.33
N TYR A 208 -13.34 -0.84 -6.35
CA TYR A 208 -11.95 -1.29 -6.37
C TYR A 208 -11.67 -1.86 -7.77
N ILE A 209 -10.64 -1.34 -8.44
CA ILE A 209 -10.12 -1.99 -9.63
C ILE A 209 -9.13 -3.00 -9.08
N PRO A 210 -9.44 -4.32 -9.09
CA PRO A 210 -8.53 -5.31 -8.59
C PRO A 210 -7.31 -5.31 -9.48
N GLY A 211 -6.20 -4.77 -8.99
CA GLY A 211 -4.92 -5.35 -9.33
C GLY A 211 -4.83 -6.58 -8.46
N ARG A 212 -5.08 -7.77 -9.03
CA ARG A 212 -4.59 -9.00 -8.38
C ARG A 212 -3.14 -8.77 -7.95
N PRO A 213 -2.66 -9.38 -6.85
CA PRO A 213 -1.23 -9.55 -6.69
C PRO A 213 -0.72 -10.17 -7.99
N LEU A 214 -0.01 -9.39 -8.82
CA LEU A 214 0.68 -9.97 -9.95
C LEU A 214 1.69 -10.97 -9.37
N PRO A 215 1.72 -12.20 -9.89
CA PRO A 215 2.69 -13.20 -9.46
C PRO A 215 4.13 -12.70 -9.58
#